data_AF-A0A847T6S6-F1
#
_entry.id   AF-A0A847T6S6-F1
#
_cell.length_a   1.000
_cell.length_b   1.000
_cell.length_c   1.000
_cell.angle_alpha   90.00
_cell.angle_beta   90.00
_cell.angle_gamma   90.00
#
_symmetry.space_group_name_H-M   'P 1'
#
loop_
_entity.id
_entity.type
_entity.pdbx_description
1 polymer ?
#
loop_
_entity_poly.entity_id
_entity_poly.type
_entity_poly.pdbx_seq_one_letter_code
_entity_poly.pdbx_strand_id
1 'polypeptide(L)'
;MENKSSQWLNKETEEGIMFFTDMLDKLHLMVTSDVDFSGPISKRNASQRHTLRDEINLLYQISALTTISILDLMTVCRGINSAANIDWLKIFYVKQGYLTIYETITHYDKEYNKLLNKLITEDHPLLIVDFKNFTNGFKKFKTNYSSRLASVRNKIAGHIHTNFVDYYSTVADFKKEDPIAIISTFLQILTELQQLTIRILPESINKTPLNIKQDK
;
A
#
# COMPACT_ATOMS: atom_id res chain seq x y z
N MET A 1 9.57 24.79 -22.49
CA MET A 1 8.23 24.24 -22.74
C MET A 1 8.13 22.95 -21.95
N GLU A 2 7.28 22.89 -20.93
CA GLU A 2 7.04 21.62 -20.24
C GLU A 2 6.34 20.64 -21.19
N ASN A 3 6.79 19.39 -21.19
CA ASN A 3 6.21 18.31 -21.98
C ASN A 3 4.77 18.04 -21.48
N LYS A 4 3.80 17.84 -22.40
CA LYS A 4 2.40 17.48 -22.06
C LYS A 4 2.30 16.28 -21.12
N SER A 5 3.21 15.30 -21.26
CA SER A 5 3.28 14.14 -20.36
C SER A 5 3.64 14.51 -18.92
N SER A 6 4.51 15.51 -18.74
CA SER A 6 4.92 16.03 -17.42
C SER A 6 3.77 16.80 -16.76
N GLN A 7 3.03 17.58 -17.54
CA GLN A 7 1.87 18.34 -17.03
C GLN A 7 0.75 17.41 -16.58
N TRP A 8 0.47 16.35 -17.33
CA TRP A 8 -0.50 15.34 -16.95
C TRP A 8 -0.10 14.63 -15.65
N LEU A 9 1.13 14.12 -15.55
CA LEU A 9 1.61 13.43 -14.35
C LEU A 9 1.56 14.34 -13.10
N ASN A 10 1.94 15.61 -13.24
CA ASN A 10 1.83 16.57 -12.14
C ASN A 10 0.40 16.74 -11.66
N LYS A 11 -0.55 16.84 -12.59
CA LYS A 11 -1.97 16.99 -12.25
C LYS A 11 -2.50 15.75 -11.52
N GLU A 12 -2.28 14.57 -12.08
CA GLU A 12 -2.77 13.31 -11.47
C GLU A 12 -2.16 13.08 -10.08
N THR A 13 -0.86 13.36 -9.93
CA THR A 13 -0.20 13.24 -8.62
C THR A 13 -0.70 14.29 -7.63
N GLU A 14 -1.03 15.51 -8.06
CA GLU A 14 -1.63 16.54 -7.20
C GLU A 14 -3.00 16.14 -6.69
N GLU A 15 -3.89 15.75 -7.60
CA GLU A 15 -5.25 15.31 -7.27
C GLU A 15 -5.21 14.08 -6.36
N GLY A 16 -4.32 13.12 -6.67
CA GLY A 16 -4.08 11.94 -5.83
C GLY A 16 -3.58 12.30 -4.43
N ILE A 17 -2.57 13.18 -4.31
CA ILE A 17 -2.04 13.63 -3.02
C ILE A 17 -3.15 14.26 -2.18
N MET A 18 -3.94 15.18 -2.76
CA MET A 18 -5.05 15.79 -2.03
C MET A 18 -6.09 14.77 -1.58
N PHE A 19 -6.49 13.85 -2.47
CA PHE A 19 -7.46 12.81 -2.16
C PHE A 19 -6.99 11.88 -1.04
N PHE A 20 -5.76 11.37 -1.12
CA PHE A 20 -5.24 10.43 -0.11
C PHE A 20 -4.85 11.13 1.20
N THR A 21 -4.58 12.43 1.18
CA THR A 21 -4.45 13.24 2.41
C THR A 21 -5.80 13.31 3.14
N ASP A 22 -6.88 13.68 2.44
CA ASP A 22 -8.23 13.70 3.03
C ASP A 22 -8.67 12.31 3.52
N MET A 23 -8.33 11.25 2.78
CA MET A 23 -8.59 9.88 3.22
C MET A 23 -7.81 9.52 4.50
N LEU A 24 -6.55 9.95 4.61
CA LEU A 24 -5.73 9.74 5.81
C LEU A 24 -6.32 10.47 7.02
N ASP A 25 -6.78 11.71 6.83
CA ASP A 25 -7.45 12.50 7.89
C ASP A 25 -8.73 11.80 8.37
N LYS A 26 -9.53 11.24 7.46
CA LYS A 26 -10.73 10.46 7.80
C LYS A 26 -10.39 9.19 8.59
N LEU A 27 -9.35 8.46 8.19
CA LEU A 27 -8.88 7.29 8.91
C LEU A 27 -8.38 7.66 10.31
N HIS A 28 -7.66 8.77 10.43
CA HIS A 28 -7.22 9.30 11.72
C HIS A 28 -8.41 9.62 12.64
N LEU A 29 -9.42 10.31 12.13
CA LEU A 29 -10.63 10.62 12.88
C LEU A 29 -11.32 9.35 13.40
N MET A 30 -11.43 8.29 12.58
CA MET A 30 -12.02 7.01 13.01
C MET A 30 -11.31 6.42 14.23
N VAL A 31 -9.98 6.41 14.25
CA VAL A 31 -9.20 5.90 15.40
C VAL A 31 -9.33 6.77 16.63
N THR A 32 -9.36 8.09 16.46
CA THR A 32 -9.51 9.01 17.61
C THR A 32 -10.91 8.99 18.21
N SER A 33 -11.93 8.67 17.39
CA SER A 33 -13.32 8.54 17.86
C SER A 33 -13.62 7.20 18.53
N ASP A 34 -12.81 6.17 18.27
CA ASP A 34 -13.04 4.82 18.75
C ASP A 34 -11.69 4.15 19.11
N VAL A 35 -11.35 4.20 20.41
CA VAL A 35 -10.05 3.80 21.00
C VAL A 35 -9.66 2.36 20.63
N ASP A 36 -10.64 1.55 20.27
CA ASP A 36 -10.53 0.12 20.01
C ASP A 36 -9.91 -0.25 18.64
N PHE A 37 -9.68 0.72 17.74
CA PHE A 37 -8.97 0.53 16.45
C PHE A 37 -7.44 0.64 16.56
N SER A 38 -6.93 1.06 17.72
CA SER A 38 -5.51 1.38 17.93
C SER A 38 -4.62 0.18 18.34
N GLY A 39 -5.21 -0.98 18.61
CA GLY A 39 -4.52 -2.17 19.10
C GLY A 39 -4.07 -3.16 18.01
N PRO A 40 -2.97 -3.92 18.22
CA PRO A 40 -2.61 -5.01 17.31
C PRO A 40 -3.74 -6.06 17.25
N ILE A 41 -4.05 -6.54 16.05
CA ILE A 41 -5.07 -7.59 15.83
C ILE A 41 -4.68 -8.79 16.71
N SER A 42 -5.50 -9.06 17.74
CA SER A 42 -5.18 -10.13 18.70
C SER A 42 -5.03 -11.45 17.95
N LYS A 43 -3.91 -12.16 18.17
CA LYS A 43 -3.66 -13.49 17.61
C LYS A 43 -4.63 -14.48 18.24
N ARG A 44 -5.88 -14.53 17.76
CA ARG A 44 -6.85 -15.56 18.17
C ARG A 44 -6.54 -16.89 17.49
N ASN A 45 -6.81 -17.98 18.21
CA ASN A 45 -6.63 -19.36 17.75
C ASN A 45 -7.47 -19.63 16.48
N ALA A 46 -6.97 -20.51 15.62
CA ALA A 46 -7.46 -20.75 14.26
C ALA A 46 -8.94 -21.19 14.16
N SER A 47 -9.61 -21.55 15.25
CA SER A 47 -10.94 -22.17 15.28
C SER A 47 -12.12 -21.24 15.57
N GLN A 48 -11.91 -19.94 15.81
CA GLN A 48 -13.00 -18.98 16.01
C GLN A 48 -13.25 -18.17 14.73
N ARG A 49 -14.52 -18.09 14.33
CA ARG A 49 -15.02 -17.26 13.23
C ARG A 49 -14.71 -15.78 13.51
N HIS A 50 -14.37 -15.01 12.48
CA HIS A 50 -14.12 -13.58 12.64
C HIS A 50 -15.39 -12.87 13.12
N THR A 51 -15.26 -11.99 14.12
CA THR A 51 -16.36 -11.09 14.46
C THR A 51 -16.39 -9.95 13.45
N LEU A 52 -17.56 -9.36 13.18
CA LEU A 52 -17.69 -8.17 12.32
C LEU A 52 -16.67 -7.08 12.74
N ARG A 53 -16.42 -6.94 14.04
CA ARG A 53 -15.43 -6.01 14.57
C ARG A 53 -13.99 -6.37 14.16
N ASP A 54 -13.60 -7.63 14.23
CA ASP A 54 -12.26 -8.09 13.81
C ASP A 54 -12.04 -7.83 12.31
N GLU A 55 -13.08 -8.02 11.50
CA GLU A 55 -13.05 -7.74 10.07
C GLU A 55 -12.85 -6.25 9.80
N ILE A 56 -13.67 -5.39 10.41
CA ILE A 56 -13.55 -3.93 10.25
C ILE A 56 -12.15 -3.48 10.68
N ASN A 57 -11.62 -3.99 11.79
CA ASN A 57 -10.25 -3.68 12.24
C ASN A 57 -9.19 -4.08 11.20
N LEU A 58 -9.26 -5.29 10.63
CA LEU A 58 -8.32 -5.74 9.60
C LEU A 58 -8.41 -4.86 8.35
N LEU A 59 -9.63 -4.58 7.86
CA LEU A 59 -9.85 -3.75 6.68
C LEU A 59 -9.37 -2.31 6.91
N TYR A 60 -9.60 -1.77 8.10
CA TYR A 60 -9.08 -0.45 8.49
C TYR A 60 -7.54 -0.42 8.43
N GLN A 61 -6.85 -1.40 9.01
CA GLN A 61 -5.39 -1.45 9.03
C GLN A 61 -4.80 -1.58 7.63
N ILE A 62 -5.43 -2.37 6.75
CA ILE A 62 -5.03 -2.47 5.34
C ILE A 62 -5.30 -1.14 4.60
N SER A 63 -6.43 -0.49 4.87
CA SER A 63 -6.78 0.81 4.30
C SER A 63 -5.78 1.90 4.71
N ALA A 64 -5.35 1.92 5.97
CA ALA A 64 -4.31 2.82 6.46
C ALA A 64 -2.96 2.57 5.77
N LEU A 65 -2.50 1.32 5.72
CA LEU A 65 -1.24 0.96 5.05
C LEU A 65 -1.25 1.40 3.58
N THR A 66 -2.31 1.06 2.85
CA THR A 66 -2.43 1.38 1.42
C THR A 66 -2.52 2.87 1.18
N THR A 67 -3.30 3.61 1.97
CA THR A 67 -3.43 5.08 1.88
C THR A 67 -2.09 5.77 2.09
N ILE A 68 -1.37 5.43 3.16
CA ILE A 68 -0.04 5.99 3.44
C ILE A 68 0.92 5.70 2.28
N SER A 69 0.94 4.43 1.83
CA SER A 69 1.84 4.01 0.75
C SER A 69 1.54 4.72 -0.57
N ILE A 70 0.25 4.89 -0.92
CA ILE A 70 -0.13 5.60 -2.15
C ILE A 70 0.25 7.08 -2.03
N LEU A 71 -0.03 7.73 -0.90
CA LEU A 71 0.29 9.13 -0.67
C LEU A 71 1.81 9.40 -0.83
N ASP A 72 2.65 8.56 -0.21
CA ASP A 72 4.10 8.64 -0.33
C ASP A 72 4.56 8.45 -1.78
N LEU A 73 4.00 7.46 -2.49
CA LEU A 73 4.38 7.16 -3.87
C LEU A 73 3.93 8.23 -4.86
N MET A 74 2.76 8.85 -4.65
CA MET A 74 2.31 9.99 -5.45
C MET A 74 3.21 11.21 -5.22
N THR A 75 3.60 11.46 -3.96
CA THR A 75 4.57 12.50 -3.59
C THR A 75 5.92 12.25 -4.27
N VAL A 76 6.37 11.00 -4.29
CA VAL A 76 7.60 10.59 -4.99
C VAL A 76 7.48 10.83 -6.50
N CYS A 77 6.38 10.43 -7.14
CA CYS A 77 6.18 10.65 -8.58
C CYS A 77 6.22 12.14 -8.94
N ARG A 78 5.52 12.98 -8.15
CA ARG A 78 5.57 14.44 -8.31
C ARG A 78 6.98 14.99 -8.13
N GLY A 79 7.69 14.49 -7.13
CA GLY A 79 9.07 14.86 -6.84
C GLY A 79 10.04 14.50 -7.97
N ILE A 80 9.94 13.28 -8.51
CA ILE A 80 10.73 12.83 -9.68
C ILE A 80 10.49 13.75 -10.87
N ASN A 81 9.23 14.10 -11.15
CA ASN A 81 8.87 14.94 -12.28
C ASN A 81 9.35 16.39 -12.10
N SER A 82 9.24 16.92 -10.88
CA SER A 82 9.72 18.27 -10.52
C SER A 82 11.26 18.37 -10.51
N ALA A 83 11.96 17.25 -10.34
CA ALA A 83 13.42 17.16 -10.28
C ALA A 83 14.09 17.05 -11.67
N ALA A 84 13.41 17.41 -12.77
CA ALA A 84 13.84 17.15 -14.14
C ALA A 84 15.30 17.55 -14.46
N ASN A 85 15.82 18.60 -13.81
CA ASN A 85 17.17 19.11 -14.05
C ASN A 85 18.15 18.90 -12.87
N ILE A 86 17.77 18.12 -11.85
CA ILE A 86 18.57 17.89 -10.66
C ILE A 86 18.65 16.38 -10.40
N ASP A 87 19.65 15.73 -11.00
CA ASP A 87 19.83 14.27 -10.94
C ASP A 87 19.79 13.71 -9.51
N TRP A 88 20.45 14.39 -8.57
CA TRP A 88 20.50 13.91 -7.19
C TRP A 88 19.16 13.99 -6.48
N LEU A 89 18.35 15.00 -6.79
CA LEU A 89 17.00 15.13 -6.27
C LEU A 89 16.10 14.03 -6.86
N LYS A 90 16.25 13.71 -8.15
CA LYS A 90 15.57 12.56 -8.77
C LYS A 90 15.96 11.25 -8.09
N ILE A 91 17.25 11.04 -7.87
CA ILE A 91 17.78 9.85 -7.17
C ILE A 91 17.21 9.75 -5.74
N PHE A 92 17.10 10.87 -5.02
CA PHE A 92 16.48 10.92 -3.70
C PHE A 92 15.04 10.39 -3.74
N TYR A 93 14.20 10.93 -4.63
CA TYR A 93 12.80 10.48 -4.73
C TYR A 93 12.70 9.02 -5.16
N VAL A 94 13.51 8.56 -6.11
CA VAL A 94 13.52 7.14 -6.52
C VAL A 94 13.88 6.21 -5.36
N LYS A 95 14.88 6.57 -4.54
CA LYS A 95 15.24 5.81 -3.33
C LYS A 95 14.06 5.71 -2.38
N GLN A 96 13.37 6.82 -2.14
CA GLN A 96 12.21 6.85 -1.26
C GLN A 96 11.07 5.99 -1.81
N GLY A 97 10.75 6.09 -3.11
CA GLY A 97 9.71 5.25 -3.71
C GLY A 97 9.99 3.77 -3.56
N TYR A 98 11.21 3.32 -3.84
CA TYR A 98 11.58 1.92 -3.68
C TYR A 98 11.62 1.47 -2.22
N LEU A 99 12.02 2.34 -1.28
CA LEU A 99 11.95 2.06 0.15
C LEU A 99 10.50 1.88 0.59
N THR A 100 9.60 2.81 0.23
CA THR A 100 8.17 2.72 0.52
C THR A 100 7.60 1.40 0.00
N ILE A 101 7.83 1.06 -1.28
CA ILE A 101 7.36 -0.21 -1.86
C ILE A 101 7.86 -1.42 -1.05
N TYR A 102 9.15 -1.45 -0.69
CA TYR A 102 9.75 -2.55 0.06
C TYR A 102 9.11 -2.72 1.44
N GLU A 103 8.96 -1.63 2.19
CA GLU A 103 8.40 -1.66 3.55
C GLU A 103 6.90 -1.98 3.50
N THR A 104 6.15 -1.45 2.52
CA THR A 104 4.73 -1.80 2.31
C THR A 104 4.55 -3.29 2.04
N ILE A 105 5.34 -3.87 1.14
CA ILE A 105 5.30 -5.31 0.83
C ILE A 105 5.59 -6.13 2.08
N THR A 106 6.70 -5.79 2.77
CA THR A 106 7.18 -6.54 3.93
C THR A 106 6.15 -6.51 5.06
N HIS A 107 5.59 -5.34 5.34
CA HIS A 107 4.57 -5.17 6.37
C HIS A 107 3.27 -5.89 6.02
N TYR A 108 2.79 -5.75 4.78
CA TYR A 108 1.58 -6.45 4.32
C TYR A 108 1.71 -7.97 4.40
N ASP A 109 2.81 -8.54 3.88
CA ASP A 109 3.04 -9.99 3.91
C ASP A 109 3.11 -10.53 5.34
N LYS A 110 3.75 -9.77 6.25
CA LYS A 110 3.95 -10.16 7.64
C LYS A 110 2.66 -10.09 8.46
N GLU A 111 1.93 -8.99 8.35
CA GLU A 111 0.83 -8.68 9.27
C GLU A 111 -0.55 -9.03 8.70
N TYR A 112 -0.79 -8.87 7.39
CA TYR A 112 -2.16 -8.84 6.85
C TYR A 112 -2.46 -9.93 5.82
N ASN A 113 -1.50 -10.35 5.00
CA ASN A 113 -1.74 -11.28 3.88
C ASN A 113 -2.41 -12.59 4.34
N LYS A 114 -1.87 -13.23 5.38
CA LYS A 114 -2.44 -14.48 5.91
C LYS A 114 -3.83 -14.28 6.51
N LEU A 115 -4.05 -13.17 7.21
CA LEU A 115 -5.33 -12.85 7.83
C LEU A 115 -6.40 -12.57 6.77
N LEU A 116 -6.07 -11.78 5.75
CA LEU A 116 -6.97 -11.47 4.66
C LEU A 116 -7.31 -12.71 3.85
N ASN A 117 -6.32 -13.57 3.56
CA ASN A 117 -6.57 -14.85 2.90
C ASN A 117 -7.57 -15.69 3.70
N LYS A 118 -7.36 -15.83 5.02
CA LYS A 118 -8.26 -16.58 5.90
C LYS A 118 -9.69 -16.02 5.83
N LEU A 119 -9.82 -14.71 6.05
CA LEU A 119 -11.11 -14.00 6.01
C LEU A 119 -11.86 -14.25 4.69
N ILE A 120 -11.17 -14.13 3.56
CA ILE A 120 -11.79 -14.32 2.25
C ILE A 120 -12.19 -15.79 2.03
N THR A 121 -11.32 -16.74 2.39
CA THR A 121 -11.61 -18.16 2.17
C THR A 121 -12.73 -18.70 3.06
N GLU A 122 -12.86 -18.20 4.28
CA GLU A 122 -13.82 -18.71 5.27
C GLU A 122 -15.14 -17.96 5.22
N ASP A 123 -15.09 -16.63 5.13
CA ASP A 123 -16.27 -15.79 5.31
C ASP A 123 -16.72 -15.11 4.01
N HIS A 124 -15.86 -14.91 2.99
CA HIS A 124 -16.21 -14.22 1.73
C HIS A 124 -15.92 -15.01 0.44
N PRO A 125 -16.57 -16.18 0.24
CA PRO A 125 -16.25 -17.06 -0.87
C PRO A 125 -16.47 -16.43 -2.27
N LEU A 126 -17.35 -15.43 -2.38
CA LEU A 126 -17.59 -14.72 -3.63
C LEU A 126 -16.38 -13.90 -4.10
N LEU A 127 -15.50 -13.51 -3.18
CA LEU A 127 -14.32 -12.68 -3.45
C LEU A 127 -13.05 -13.51 -3.70
N ILE A 128 -13.12 -14.85 -3.64
CA ILE A 128 -11.95 -15.73 -3.81
C ILE A 128 -11.27 -15.52 -5.16
N VAL A 129 -12.04 -15.36 -6.25
CA VAL A 129 -11.48 -15.17 -7.59
C VAL A 129 -10.74 -13.83 -7.69
N ASP A 130 -11.37 -12.75 -7.21
CA ASP A 130 -10.76 -11.42 -7.19
C ASP A 130 -9.49 -11.41 -6.34
N PHE A 131 -9.51 -12.03 -5.16
CA PHE A 131 -8.34 -12.14 -4.30
C PHE A 131 -7.21 -12.96 -4.92
N LYS A 132 -7.53 -14.04 -5.65
CA LYS A 132 -6.54 -14.81 -6.38
C LYS A 132 -5.90 -14.00 -7.50
N ASN A 133 -6.68 -13.19 -8.22
CA ASN A 133 -6.16 -12.31 -9.26
C ASN A 133 -5.19 -11.27 -8.67
N PHE A 134 -5.60 -10.59 -7.59
CA PHE A 134 -4.72 -9.69 -6.84
C PHE A 134 -3.44 -10.39 -6.39
N THR A 135 -3.56 -11.56 -5.76
CA THR A 135 -2.40 -12.31 -5.23
C THR A 135 -1.42 -12.71 -6.34
N ASN A 136 -1.93 -13.06 -7.53
CA ASN A 136 -1.11 -13.37 -8.68
C ASN A 136 -0.36 -12.13 -9.20
N GLY A 137 -1.05 -10.98 -9.32
CA GLY A 137 -0.44 -9.71 -9.71
C GLY A 137 0.65 -9.27 -8.72
N PHE A 138 0.33 -9.34 -7.43
CA PHE A 138 1.26 -9.03 -6.35
C PHE A 138 2.49 -9.94 -6.35
N LYS A 139 2.30 -11.26 -6.51
CA LYS A 139 3.42 -12.21 -6.61
C LYS A 139 4.30 -11.96 -7.83
N LYS A 140 3.70 -11.63 -8.98
CA LYS A 140 4.44 -11.29 -10.21
C LYS A 140 5.30 -10.06 -9.99
N PHE A 141 4.76 -9.00 -9.38
CA PHE A 141 5.53 -7.81 -9.03
C PHE A 141 6.71 -8.12 -8.11
N LYS A 142 6.47 -8.87 -7.02
CA LYS A 142 7.55 -9.29 -6.09
C LYS A 142 8.64 -10.08 -6.80
N THR A 143 8.26 -11.00 -7.70
CA THR A 143 9.22 -11.81 -8.46
C THR A 143 10.11 -10.94 -9.33
N ASN A 144 9.56 -9.91 -9.96
CA ASN A 144 10.30 -9.03 -10.85
C ASN A 144 11.22 -8.05 -10.11
N TYR A 145 10.80 -7.56 -8.93
CA TYR A 145 11.46 -6.40 -8.31
C TYR A 145 12.04 -6.61 -6.91
N SER A 146 11.74 -7.72 -6.22
CA SER A 146 12.17 -7.95 -4.82
C SER A 146 13.67 -7.77 -4.59
N SER A 147 14.52 -8.34 -5.46
CA SER A 147 15.98 -8.21 -5.36
C SER A 147 16.44 -6.76 -5.44
N ARG A 148 15.90 -6.00 -6.40
CA ARG A 148 16.21 -4.57 -6.60
C ARG A 148 15.76 -3.74 -5.41
N LEU A 149 14.52 -3.93 -4.96
CA LEU A 149 13.95 -3.22 -3.81
C LEU A 149 14.75 -3.48 -2.53
N ALA A 150 15.11 -4.75 -2.27
CA ALA A 150 15.96 -5.12 -1.14
C ALA A 150 17.36 -4.50 -1.22
N SER A 151 17.98 -4.48 -2.41
CA SER A 151 19.28 -3.83 -2.62
C SER A 151 19.20 -2.34 -2.28
N VAL A 152 18.15 -1.65 -2.73
CA VAL A 152 17.96 -0.22 -2.49
C VAL A 152 17.77 0.09 -1.01
N ARG A 153 16.86 -0.66 -0.36
CA ARG A 153 16.63 -0.53 1.08
C ARG A 153 17.90 -0.73 1.89
N ASN A 154 18.66 -1.79 1.60
CA ASN A 154 19.85 -2.14 2.38
C ASN A 154 21.07 -1.26 2.09
N LYS A 155 21.25 -0.82 0.84
CA LYS A 155 22.49 -0.16 0.42
C LYS A 155 22.41 1.36 0.33
N ILE A 156 21.23 1.96 0.14
CA ILE A 156 21.17 3.39 -0.19
C ILE A 156 19.99 4.17 0.39
N ALA A 157 19.00 3.51 0.99
CA ALA A 157 17.79 4.18 1.49
C ALA A 157 17.55 4.00 3.00
N GLY A 158 17.69 2.79 3.54
CA GLY A 158 17.39 2.52 4.95
C GLY A 158 18.43 3.09 5.92
N HIS A 159 19.71 3.09 5.52
CA HIS A 159 20.83 3.61 6.30
C HIS A 159 21.92 4.19 5.39
N ILE A 160 22.80 5.02 5.93
CA ILE A 160 24.01 5.47 5.21
C ILE A 160 24.98 4.30 5.13
N HIS A 161 25.18 3.76 3.93
CA HIS A 161 26.06 2.63 3.67
C HIS A 161 27.53 3.08 3.65
N THR A 162 28.38 2.37 4.39
CA THR A 162 29.79 2.74 4.57
C THR A 162 30.66 2.43 3.35
N ASN A 163 30.31 1.40 2.58
CA ASN A 163 30.98 1.10 1.32
C ASN A 163 30.41 1.95 0.18
N PHE A 164 31.22 2.90 -0.31
CA PHE A 164 30.87 3.80 -1.40
C PHE A 164 30.66 3.07 -2.74
N VAL A 165 31.39 1.99 -3.01
CA VAL A 165 31.26 1.22 -4.27
C VAL A 165 29.89 0.56 -4.34
N ASP A 166 29.45 -0.08 -3.26
CA ASP A 166 28.11 -0.66 -3.16
C ASP A 166 27.01 0.40 -3.26
N TYR A 167 27.24 1.55 -2.63
CA TYR A 167 26.31 2.67 -2.67
C TYR A 167 26.13 3.20 -4.11
N TYR A 168 27.24 3.55 -4.77
CA TYR A 168 27.19 4.19 -6.08
C TYR A 168 26.75 3.22 -7.18
N SER A 169 27.17 1.94 -7.12
CA SER A 169 26.70 0.92 -8.07
C SER A 169 25.19 0.73 -8.00
N THR A 170 24.61 0.73 -6.79
CA THR A 170 23.15 0.64 -6.61
C THR A 170 22.42 1.87 -7.16
N VAL A 171 23.01 3.07 -7.02
CA VAL A 171 22.46 4.30 -7.64
C VAL A 171 22.53 4.23 -9.17
N ALA A 172 23.63 3.73 -9.73
CA ALA A 172 23.82 3.62 -11.18
C ALA A 172 22.78 2.68 -11.83
N ASP A 173 22.34 1.66 -11.10
CA ASP A 173 21.30 0.72 -11.55
C ASP A 173 19.94 1.38 -11.81
N PHE A 174 19.68 2.57 -11.27
CA PHE A 174 18.44 3.30 -11.54
C PHE A 174 18.27 3.69 -13.01
N LYS A 175 19.35 3.73 -13.79
CA LYS A 175 19.30 4.06 -15.22
C LYS A 175 18.78 2.90 -16.08
N LYS A 176 18.68 1.68 -15.54
CA LYS A 176 18.33 0.46 -16.30
C LYS A 176 16.83 0.30 -16.57
N GLU A 177 15.98 0.89 -15.73
CA GLU A 177 14.53 0.81 -15.86
C GLU A 177 13.90 2.13 -15.43
N ASP A 178 12.75 2.48 -15.99
CA ASP A 178 12.00 3.67 -15.60
C ASP A 178 11.41 3.51 -14.19
N PRO A 179 11.86 4.31 -13.19
CA PRO A 179 11.32 4.24 -11.84
C PRO A 179 9.84 4.59 -11.77
N ILE A 180 9.34 5.49 -12.63
CA ILE A 180 7.92 5.86 -12.65
C ILE A 180 7.08 4.65 -13.05
N ALA A 181 7.48 3.90 -14.08
CA ALA A 181 6.76 2.69 -14.48
C ALA A 181 6.65 1.64 -13.36
N ILE A 182 7.72 1.43 -12.60
CA ILE A 182 7.72 0.49 -11.45
C ILE A 182 6.77 1.00 -10.35
N ILE A 183 6.85 2.29 -10.01
CA ILE A 183 5.98 2.89 -9.00
C ILE A 183 4.52 2.84 -9.44
N SER A 184 4.21 3.18 -10.69
CA SER A 184 2.85 3.09 -11.26
C SER A 184 2.31 1.67 -11.22
N THR A 185 3.13 0.67 -11.51
CA THR A 185 2.72 -0.74 -11.40
C THR A 185 2.36 -1.10 -9.97
N PHE A 186 3.14 -0.62 -8.98
CA PHE A 186 2.83 -0.89 -7.59
C PHE A 186 1.61 -0.09 -7.08
N LEU A 187 1.43 1.15 -7.53
CA LEU A 187 0.22 1.93 -7.25
C LEU A 187 -1.05 1.20 -7.71
N GLN A 188 -1.03 0.60 -8.91
CA GLN A 188 -2.14 -0.22 -9.40
C GLN A 188 -2.45 -1.40 -8.45
N ILE A 189 -1.42 -2.09 -7.95
CA ILE A 189 -1.57 -3.18 -6.98
C ILE A 189 -2.20 -2.68 -5.67
N LEU A 190 -1.78 -1.50 -5.17
CA LEU A 190 -2.37 -0.92 -3.96
C LEU A 190 -3.84 -0.53 -4.18
N THR A 191 -4.18 0.01 -5.35
CA THR A 191 -5.57 0.31 -5.73
C THR A 191 -6.41 -0.96 -5.83
N GLU A 192 -5.90 -2.05 -6.41
CA GLU A 192 -6.57 -3.35 -6.45
C GLU A 192 -6.85 -3.88 -5.04
N LEU A 193 -5.88 -3.75 -4.12
CA LEU A 193 -6.05 -4.13 -2.72
C LEU A 193 -7.12 -3.28 -2.02
N GLN A 194 -7.10 -1.95 -2.21
CA GLN A 194 -8.14 -1.06 -1.67
C GLN A 194 -9.53 -1.43 -2.20
N GLN A 195 -9.67 -1.62 -3.51
CA GLN A 195 -10.94 -2.02 -4.12
C GLN A 195 -11.45 -3.35 -3.57
N LEU A 196 -10.56 -4.33 -3.37
CA LEU A 196 -10.92 -5.60 -2.75
C LEU A 196 -11.43 -5.39 -1.32
N THR A 197 -10.72 -4.61 -0.50
CA THR A 197 -11.14 -4.35 0.89
C THR A 197 -12.49 -3.64 1.00
N ILE A 198 -12.80 -2.71 0.08
CA ILE A 198 -14.09 -2.01 0.02
C ILE A 198 -15.25 -2.98 -0.25
N ARG A 199 -15.03 -4.06 -1.03
CA ARG A 199 -16.07 -5.05 -1.34
C ARG A 199 -16.37 -5.98 -0.17
N ILE A 200 -15.42 -6.18 0.74
CA ILE A 200 -15.60 -7.07 1.90
C ILE A 200 -16.64 -6.48 2.87
N LEU A 201 -16.57 -5.18 3.16
CA LEU A 201 -17.38 -4.55 4.21
C LEU A 201 -18.91 -4.66 3.98
N PRO A 202 -19.47 -4.40 2.79
CA PRO A 202 -20.90 -4.60 2.53
C PRO A 202 -21.34 -6.05 2.70
N GLU A 203 -20.50 -7.02 2.29
CA GLU A 203 -20.81 -8.44 2.48
C GLU A 203 -20.85 -8.82 3.97
N SER A 204 -19.95 -8.26 4.78
CA SER A 204 -19.89 -8.49 6.23
C SER A 204 -21.15 -7.97 6.94
N ILE A 205 -21.61 -6.77 6.56
CA ILE A 205 -22.81 -6.14 7.12
C ILE A 205 -24.05 -6.98 6.77
N ASN A 206 -24.17 -7.42 5.52
CA ASN A 206 -25.34 -8.20 5.06
C ASN A 206 -25.47 -9.58 5.71
N LYS A 207 -24.37 -10.15 6.23
CA LYS A 207 -24.36 -11.44 6.95
C LYS A 207 -24.68 -11.31 8.44
N THR A 208 -24.66 -10.10 8.99
CA THR A 208 -24.89 -9.86 10.42
C THR A 208 -26.38 -9.57 10.66
N PRO A 209 -27.14 -10.42 11.37
CA PRO A 209 -28.52 -10.10 11.71
C PRO A 209 -28.53 -8.86 12.60
N LEU A 210 -29.05 -7.76 12.06
CA LEU A 210 -29.33 -6.54 12.81
C LEU A 210 -30.42 -6.88 13.83
N ASN A 211 -30.01 -7.17 15.06
CA ASN A 211 -30.91 -7.33 16.19
C ASN A 211 -31.43 -5.94 16.59
N ILE A 212 -32.31 -5.38 15.77
CA ILE A 212 -33.04 -4.16 16.09
C ILE A 212 -34.03 -4.56 17.17
N LYS A 213 -33.66 -4.35 18.43
CA LYS A 213 -34.64 -4.26 19.51
C LYS A 213 -35.57 -3.12 19.13
N GLN A 214 -36.78 -3.47 18.70
CA GLN A 214 -37.88 -2.52 18.67
C GLN A 214 -38.22 -2.22 20.14
N ASP A 215 -37.74 -1.09 20.63
CA ASP A 215 -38.24 -0.52 21.87
C ASP A 215 -39.72 -0.21 21.64
N LYS A 216 -40.58 -0.91 22.39
CA LYS A 216 -42.01 -0.66 22.51
C LYS A 216 -42.28 0.29 23.66
#